data_AF-A0A7S0C0H7-F1
#
_entry.id   AF-A0A7S0C0H7-F1
#
_cell.length_a   1.000
_cell.length_b   1.000
_cell.length_c   1.000
_cell.angle_alpha   90.00
_cell.angle_beta   90.00
_cell.angle_gamma   90.00
#
_symmetry.space_group_name_H-M   'P 1'
#
loop_
_entity.id
_entity.type
_entity.pdbx_description
1 polymer ?
#
loop_
_entity_poly.entity_id
_entity_poly.type
_entity_poly.pdbx_seq_one_letter_code
_entity_poly.pdbx_strand_id
1 'polypeptide(L)'
;NKIQHKTNDAICRSVNRCQIKVSSNHQKKYLPRIKEKTANLISCGPDTSLPIGWIVKRFKRMVGKSKGSSDSYWYSPKTRKKFRSKRRVQQFLKVLKENKNFNEDDAMKALGPFR
;
A
#
# COMPACT_ATOMS: atom_id res chain seq x y z
N ASN A 1 -21.27 -36.80 4.56
CA ASN A 1 -21.00 -35.38 4.92
C ASN A 1 -19.56 -35.21 5.39
N LYS A 2 -18.65 -34.86 4.47
CA LYS A 2 -17.26 -34.48 4.81
C LYS A 2 -16.97 -33.15 4.13
N ILE A 3 -16.98 -32.07 4.90
CA ILE A 3 -16.61 -30.73 4.45
C ILE A 3 -15.08 -30.70 4.38
N GLN A 4 -14.53 -30.69 3.18
CA GLN A 4 -13.10 -30.48 2.96
C GLN A 4 -12.81 -28.98 3.02
N HIS A 5 -12.10 -28.55 4.07
CA HIS A 5 -11.49 -27.23 4.12
C HIS A 5 -10.39 -27.16 3.05
N LYS A 6 -10.63 -26.39 1.98
CA LYS A 6 -9.60 -26.06 0.98
C LYS A 6 -8.75 -24.91 1.51
N THR A 7 -7.52 -25.20 1.89
CA THR A 7 -6.50 -24.21 2.22
C THR A 7 -6.04 -23.51 0.93
N ASN A 8 -6.13 -22.17 0.91
CA ASN A 8 -5.65 -21.35 -0.21
C ASN A 8 -4.14 -21.06 -0.08
N ASP A 9 -3.32 -22.10 0.00
CA ASP A 9 -1.85 -22.01 0.11
C ASP A 9 -1.13 -21.88 -1.25
N ALA A 10 -1.72 -21.14 -2.19
CA ALA A 10 -1.23 -21.17 -3.56
C ALA A 10 -1.14 -19.81 -4.26
N ILE A 11 -0.65 -18.75 -3.61
CA ILE A 11 -0.06 -17.61 -4.35
C ILE A 11 1.10 -16.98 -3.56
N CYS A 12 2.24 -17.66 -3.48
CA CYS A 12 3.51 -16.98 -3.18
C CYS A 12 4.72 -17.75 -3.71
N ARG A 13 4.82 -17.85 -5.04
CA ARG A 13 6.07 -18.22 -5.72
C ARG A 13 6.23 -17.43 -7.02
N SER A 14 6.38 -16.12 -6.91
CA SER A 14 6.94 -15.26 -7.96
C SER A 14 7.16 -13.84 -7.39
N VAL A 15 7.97 -13.74 -6.34
CA VAL A 15 8.57 -12.44 -6.01
C VAL A 15 9.66 -12.23 -7.06
N ASN A 16 9.45 -11.24 -7.94
CA ASN A 16 10.30 -10.80 -9.07
C ASN A 16 9.89 -11.27 -10.48
N ARG A 17 8.68 -10.93 -10.95
CA ARG A 17 8.49 -10.63 -12.39
C ARG A 17 7.18 -9.89 -12.71
N CYS A 18 7.14 -8.56 -12.59
CA CYS A 18 6.28 -7.75 -13.46
C CYS A 18 7.16 -7.27 -14.61
N GLN A 19 7.23 -8.05 -15.69
CA GLN A 19 7.81 -7.61 -16.96
C GLN A 19 6.78 -6.73 -17.68
N ILE A 20 6.88 -5.41 -17.52
CA ILE A 20 6.38 -4.49 -18.52
C ILE A 20 7.46 -4.42 -19.61
N LYS A 21 7.21 -5.07 -20.75
CA LYS A 21 8.07 -4.96 -21.94
C LYS A 21 7.82 -3.59 -22.58
N VAL A 22 8.66 -2.61 -22.26
CA VAL A 22 8.79 -1.39 -23.09
C VAL A 22 10.13 -1.46 -23.81
N SER A 23 10.05 -1.65 -25.11
CA SER A 23 11.15 -1.61 -26.07
C SER A 23 11.46 -0.15 -26.41
N SER A 24 12.63 0.34 -26.00
CA SER A 24 13.51 1.19 -26.83
C SER A 24 14.70 1.71 -26.01
N ASN A 25 15.90 1.36 -26.48
CA ASN A 25 17.21 1.82 -26.01
C ASN A 25 17.38 3.35 -26.11
N HIS A 26 17.14 4.12 -25.03
CA HIS A 26 17.88 5.34 -24.73
C HIS A 26 17.50 5.81 -23.30
N GLN A 27 18.39 6.53 -22.61
CA GLN A 27 18.21 7.09 -21.25
C GLN A 27 18.43 6.13 -20.06
N LYS A 28 19.60 5.49 -20.01
CA LYS A 28 20.28 5.21 -18.73
C LYS A 28 20.86 6.51 -18.17
N LYS A 29 20.06 7.38 -17.56
CA LYS A 29 20.49 8.51 -16.70
C LYS A 29 19.20 9.11 -16.10
N TYR A 30 19.12 9.22 -14.78
CA TYR A 30 17.97 9.68 -14.00
C TYR A 30 16.81 8.69 -13.80
N LEU A 31 17.07 7.53 -13.19
CA LEU A 31 16.11 6.99 -12.24
C LEU A 31 16.73 7.15 -10.84
N PRO A 32 16.13 7.95 -9.93
CA PRO A 32 16.63 8.00 -8.57
C PRO A 32 16.61 6.57 -8.03
N ARG A 33 17.73 6.15 -7.43
CA ARG A 33 17.84 4.86 -6.76
C ARG A 33 16.89 4.86 -5.57
N ILE A 34 15.62 4.53 -5.81
CA ILE A 34 14.69 4.22 -4.73
C ILE A 34 15.20 2.89 -4.18
N LYS A 35 16.06 2.95 -3.16
CA LYS A 35 16.36 1.81 -2.29
C LYS A 35 15.06 1.47 -1.56
N GLU A 36 14.10 0.86 -2.25
CA GLU A 36 12.90 0.39 -1.59
C GLU A 36 13.37 -0.62 -0.52
N LYS A 37 13.03 -0.34 0.74
CA LYS A 37 13.32 -1.16 1.91
C LYS A 37 12.52 -2.47 1.85
N THR A 38 12.71 -3.26 0.79
CA THR A 38 11.98 -4.50 0.51
C THR A 38 12.34 -5.61 1.49
N ALA A 39 13.52 -5.56 2.11
CA ALA A 39 14.00 -6.57 3.07
C ALA A 39 13.06 -6.79 4.28
N ASN A 40 12.19 -5.83 4.60
CA ASN A 40 11.30 -5.90 5.75
C ASN A 40 9.82 -5.99 5.37
N LEU A 41 9.49 -6.06 4.07
CA LEU A 41 8.11 -6.16 3.61
C LEU A 41 7.58 -7.57 3.90
N ILE A 42 6.55 -7.67 4.74
CA ILE A 42 5.86 -8.92 5.07
C ILE A 42 4.83 -9.23 3.99
N SER A 43 4.02 -8.24 3.60
CA SER A 43 2.98 -8.41 2.59
C SER A 43 2.63 -7.10 1.90
N CYS A 44 2.15 -7.20 0.66
CA CYS A 44 1.65 -6.11 -0.15
C CYS A 44 0.44 -6.60 -0.93
N GLY A 45 -0.71 -5.97 -0.78
CA GLY A 45 -1.93 -6.40 -1.45
C GLY A 45 -3.10 -5.43 -1.27
N PRO A 46 -4.26 -5.73 -1.86
CA PRO A 46 -5.47 -4.95 -1.65
C PRO A 46 -5.96 -5.10 -0.20
N ASP A 47 -6.58 -4.04 0.33
CA ASP A 47 -7.39 -4.14 1.55
C ASP A 47 -8.87 -4.22 1.15
N THR A 48 -9.48 -5.40 1.34
CA THR A 48 -10.86 -5.69 0.93
C THR A 48 -11.91 -4.87 1.66
N SER A 49 -11.54 -4.22 2.77
CA SER A 49 -12.43 -3.35 3.53
C SER A 49 -12.39 -1.89 3.07
N LEU A 50 -11.54 -1.56 2.09
CA LEU A 50 -11.42 -0.25 1.50
C LEU A 50 -11.91 -0.28 0.04
N PRO A 51 -12.23 0.88 -0.56
CA PRO A 51 -12.55 0.95 -1.97
C PRO A 51 -11.46 0.34 -2.87
N ILE A 52 -11.84 0.00 -4.09
CA ILE A 52 -10.91 -0.62 -5.04
C ILE A 52 -9.68 0.27 -5.30
N GLY A 53 -8.53 -0.37 -5.50
CA GLY A 53 -7.26 0.29 -5.77
C GLY A 53 -6.45 0.71 -4.53
N TRP A 54 -7.02 0.59 -3.33
CA TRP A 54 -6.26 0.78 -2.09
C TRP A 54 -5.32 -0.40 -1.86
N ILE A 55 -4.07 -0.08 -1.52
CA ILE A 55 -3.03 -1.09 -1.23
C ILE A 55 -2.58 -0.94 0.21
N VAL A 56 -2.47 -2.06 0.91
CA VAL A 56 -1.82 -2.16 2.22
C VAL A 56 -0.46 -2.81 2.07
N LYS A 57 0.56 -2.20 2.67
CA LYS A 57 1.89 -2.80 2.84
C LYS A 57 2.14 -3.01 4.33
N ARG A 58 2.53 -4.23 4.70
CA ARG A 58 2.90 -4.59 6.07
C ARG A 58 4.40 -4.78 6.16
N PHE A 59 5.05 -4.15 7.14
CA PHE A 59 6.50 -4.19 7.31
C PHE A 59 6.86 -4.72 8.69
N LYS A 60 7.89 -5.56 8.79
CA LYS A 60 8.46 -6.02 10.06
C LYS A 60 9.46 -4.99 10.60
N ARG A 61 9.40 -4.70 11.90
CA ARG A 61 10.44 -3.92 12.58
C ARG A 61 11.65 -4.79 12.85
N MET A 62 12.82 -4.34 12.41
CA MET A 62 14.07 -5.12 12.53
C MET A 62 14.89 -4.80 13.76
N VAL A 63 14.65 -3.66 14.39
CA VAL A 63 15.49 -3.10 15.46
C VAL A 63 14.64 -2.44 16.56
N GLY A 64 15.27 -2.20 17.72
CA GLY A 64 14.68 -1.50 18.86
C GLY A 64 13.79 -2.38 19.74
N LYS A 65 13.17 -1.77 20.77
CA LYS A 65 12.34 -2.47 21.79
C LYS A 65 11.15 -3.23 21.20
N SER A 66 10.71 -2.87 20.00
CA SER A 66 9.58 -3.49 19.30
C SER A 66 10.01 -4.31 18.08
N LYS A 67 11.28 -4.77 18.04
CA LYS A 67 11.77 -5.69 17.01
C LYS A 67 10.85 -6.91 16.91
N GLY A 68 10.54 -7.30 15.68
CA GLY A 68 9.63 -8.41 15.38
C GLY A 68 8.17 -8.00 15.18
N SER A 69 7.74 -6.84 15.73
CA SER A 69 6.38 -6.33 15.48
C SER A 69 6.23 -5.84 14.04
N SER A 70 4.98 -5.61 13.62
CA SER A 70 4.68 -5.16 12.26
C SER A 70 3.96 -3.82 12.22
N ASP A 71 4.37 -2.93 11.31
CA ASP A 71 3.63 -1.72 10.94
C ASP A 71 2.82 -1.96 9.67
N SER A 72 1.63 -1.37 9.60
CA SER A 72 0.81 -1.36 8.39
C SER A 72 0.72 0.04 7.82
N TYR A 73 0.83 0.16 6.50
CA TYR A 73 0.66 1.41 5.78
C TYR A 73 -0.30 1.22 4.62
N TRP A 74 -1.25 2.13 4.49
CA TRP A 74 -2.22 2.14 3.40
C TRP A 74 -1.84 3.21 2.38
N TYR A 75 -2.11 2.91 1.12
CA TYR A 75 -1.76 3.78 -0.01
C TYR A 75 -2.99 4.06 -0.85
N SER A 76 -3.26 5.34 -1.08
CA SER A 76 -4.36 5.76 -1.94
C SER A 76 -4.14 5.32 -3.40
N PRO A 77 -5.22 5.11 -4.17
CA PRO A 77 -5.11 4.63 -5.54
C PRO A 77 -4.47 5.63 -6.49
N LYS A 78 -4.84 6.92 -6.45
CA LYS A 78 -4.38 7.89 -7.47
C LYS A 78 -3.01 8.50 -7.14
N THR A 79 -2.88 9.10 -5.95
CA THR A 79 -1.68 9.86 -5.56
C THR A 79 -0.67 9.05 -4.78
N ARG A 80 -0.98 7.78 -4.48
CA ARG A 80 -0.13 6.87 -3.69
C ARG A 80 0.25 7.44 -2.31
N LYS A 81 -0.61 8.30 -1.75
CA LYS A 81 -0.38 8.89 -0.43
C LYS A 81 -0.43 7.84 0.65
N LYS A 82 0.52 7.94 1.59
CA LYS A 82 0.73 6.98 2.67
C LYS A 82 -0.07 7.37 3.91
N PHE A 83 -0.82 6.42 4.44
CA PHE A 83 -1.55 6.53 5.70
C PHE A 83 -0.97 5.55 6.73
N ARG A 84 -0.77 6.00 7.97
CA ARG A 84 -0.22 5.18 9.07
C ARG A 84 -1.29 4.49 9.92
N SER A 85 -2.57 4.77 9.67
CA SER A 85 -3.68 4.14 10.37
C SER A 85 -4.90 4.05 9.48
N LYS A 86 -5.67 2.98 9.66
CA LYS A 86 -6.94 2.77 8.97
C LYS A 86 -7.98 3.83 9.33
N ARG A 87 -7.98 4.30 10.59
CA ARG A 87 -8.82 5.42 11.04
C ARG A 87 -8.59 6.67 10.19
N ARG A 88 -7.34 6.98 9.83
CA ARG A 88 -7.05 8.13 8.97
C ARG A 88 -7.56 7.93 7.55
N VAL A 89 -7.45 6.72 7.02
CA VAL A 89 -8.04 6.37 5.71
C VAL A 89 -9.56 6.58 5.72
N GLN A 90 -10.24 6.16 6.78
CA GLN A 90 -11.70 6.35 6.89
C GLN A 90 -12.08 7.83 6.92
N GLN A 91 -11.35 8.66 7.66
CA GLN A 91 -11.57 10.11 7.65
C GLN A 91 -11.33 10.71 6.26
N PHE A 92 -10.28 10.26 5.57
CA PHE A 92 -9.98 10.69 4.19
C PHE A 92 -11.11 10.35 3.22
N LEU A 93 -11.60 9.11 3.28
CA LEU A 93 -12.72 8.66 2.46
C LEU A 93 -14.01 9.41 2.80
N LYS A 94 -14.24 9.74 4.08
CA LYS A 94 -15.38 10.56 4.51
C LYS A 94 -15.33 11.95 3.88
N VAL A 95 -14.17 12.62 3.93
CA VAL A 95 -13.99 13.94 3.31
C VAL A 95 -14.25 13.90 1.81
N LEU A 96 -13.74 12.90 1.09
CA LEU A 96 -14.01 12.73 -0.35
C LEU A 96 -15.49 12.46 -0.64
N LYS A 97 -16.16 11.69 0.23
CA LYS A 97 -17.58 11.38 0.06
C LYS A 97 -18.46 12.63 0.27
N GLU A 98 -18.12 13.45 1.25
CA GLU A 98 -18.84 14.69 1.57
C GLU A 98 -18.57 15.80 0.53
N ASN A 99 -17.38 15.82 -0.06
CA ASN A 99 -16.96 16.85 -1.01
C ASN A 99 -16.68 16.23 -2.39
N LYS A 100 -17.72 16.08 -3.22
CA LYS A 100 -17.61 15.45 -4.55
C LYS A 100 -16.60 16.11 -5.50
N ASN A 101 -16.29 17.39 -5.27
CA ASN A 101 -15.34 18.15 -6.08
C ASN A 101 -13.89 18.00 -5.61
N PHE A 102 -13.64 17.36 -4.46
CA PHE A 102 -12.29 17.21 -3.93
C PHE A 102 -11.53 16.10 -4.64
N ASN A 103 -10.28 16.39 -5.01
CA ASN A 103 -9.32 15.36 -5.35
C ASN A 103 -8.65 14.80 -4.08
N GLU A 104 -7.74 13.83 -4.23
CA GLU A 104 -7.03 13.22 -3.10
C GLU A 104 -6.09 14.21 -2.37
N ASP A 105 -5.60 15.24 -3.06
CA ASP A 105 -4.76 16.29 -2.46
C ASP A 105 -5.59 17.24 -1.59
N ASP A 106 -6.75 17.69 -2.10
CA ASP A 106 -7.69 18.57 -1.39
C ASP A 106 -8.20 17.91 -0.10
N ALA A 107 -8.59 16.63 -0.19
CA ALA A 107 -9.06 15.89 0.97
C ALA A 107 -7.97 15.71 2.03
N MET A 108 -6.70 15.57 1.63
CA MET A 108 -5.59 15.52 2.57
C MET A 108 -5.29 16.87 3.21
N LYS A 109 -5.43 17.97 2.46
CA LYS A 109 -5.32 19.32 3.00
C LYS A 109 -6.42 19.59 4.03
N ALA A 110 -7.67 19.24 3.71
CA ALA A 110 -8.82 19.40 4.61
C ALA A 110 -8.70 18.57 5.89
N LEU A 111 -8.09 17.38 5.82
CA LEU A 111 -7.83 16.54 6.99
C LEU A 111 -6.82 17.13 7.98
N GLY A 112 -5.96 18.06 7.54
CA GLY A 112 -4.90 18.66 8.35
C GLY A 112 -3.74 17.71 8.69
N PRO A 113 -2.82 18.13 9.57
CA PRO A 113 -1.71 17.29 10.03
C PRO A 113 -2.21 16.08 10.83
N PHE A 114 -1.39 15.04 10.90
CA PHE A 114 -1.63 13.89 11.77
C PHE A 114 -1.50 14.34 13.23
N ARG A 115 -2.63 14.39 13.96
CA ARG A 115 -2.66 14.51 15.43
C ARG A 115 -2.46 13.16 16.10
#